data_AF-A0A354XM24-F1
#
_entry.id   AF-A0A354XM24-F1
#
_cell.length_a   1.000
_cell.length_b   1.000
_cell.length_c   1.000
_cell.angle_alpha   90.00
_cell.angle_beta   90.00
_cell.angle_gamma   90.00
#
_symmetry.space_group_name_H-M   'P 1'
#
loop_
_entity.id
_entity.type
_entity.pdbx_description
1 polymer ?
#
loop_
_entity_poly.entity_id
_entity_poly.type
_entity_poly.pdbx_seq_one_letter_code
_entity_poly.pdbx_strand_id
1 'polypeptide(L)'
;MTQTPAPRATISSIISPEGSLEVLSQHEVNRLKSTSKSGLHDLLRRCALAVLNCGSATDDSLAILEAYKDFDIEVLQQDRGIRLKLTNAPAEAFVDGRMIRG
;
A
#
# COMPACT_ATOMS: atom_id res chain seq x y z
N MET A 1 5.05 21.48 24.29
CA MET A 1 5.92 20.41 23.79
C MET A 1 5.33 19.89 22.49
N THR A 2 5.54 20.59 21.38
CA THR A 2 5.12 20.16 20.05
C THR A 2 6.23 19.29 19.49
N GLN A 3 6.10 17.98 19.63
CA GLN A 3 6.97 17.03 18.94
C GLN A 3 6.60 17.12 17.45
N THR A 4 7.38 17.87 16.67
CA THR A 4 7.35 17.78 15.22
C THR A 4 7.66 16.32 14.86
N PRO A 5 6.73 15.57 14.21
CA PRO A 5 7.05 14.20 13.84
C PRO A 5 8.22 14.25 12.87
N ALA A 6 9.31 13.60 13.24
CA ALA A 6 10.48 13.46 12.37
C ALA A 6 10.02 12.83 11.03
N PRO A 7 10.62 13.22 9.88
CA PRO A 7 10.27 12.64 8.60
C PRO A 7 10.48 11.13 8.66
N ARG A 8 9.39 10.36 8.64
CA ARG A 8 9.45 8.90 8.59
C ARG A 8 9.97 8.49 7.21
N ALA A 9 10.89 7.54 7.18
CA ALA A 9 11.43 7.04 5.93
C ALA A 9 10.31 6.37 5.11
N THR A 10 10.19 6.76 3.85
CA THR A 10 9.22 6.18 2.92
C THR A 10 9.91 5.61 1.68
N ILE A 11 9.29 4.59 1.08
CA ILE A 11 9.77 3.92 -0.13
C ILE A 11 8.61 3.82 -1.12
N SER A 12 8.86 4.16 -2.38
CA SER A 12 7.92 3.92 -3.47
C SER A 12 8.39 2.72 -4.28
N SER A 13 7.49 1.78 -4.55
CA SER A 13 7.84 0.54 -5.25
C SER A 13 6.66 -0.03 -6.01
N ILE A 14 6.95 -0.85 -7.01
CA ILE A 14 5.94 -1.59 -7.77
C ILE A 14 6.12 -3.07 -7.48
N ILE A 15 5.16 -3.64 -6.78
CA ILE A 15 5.15 -5.05 -6.43
C ILE A 15 4.19 -5.81 -7.34
N SER A 16 4.54 -7.06 -7.60
CA SER A 16 3.64 -8.01 -8.26
C SER A 16 3.08 -8.94 -7.19
N PRO A 17 1.76 -9.08 -7.06
CA PRO A 17 1.18 -10.03 -6.14
C PRO A 17 1.45 -11.47 -6.59
N GLU A 18 1.67 -12.37 -5.64
CA GLU A 18 1.87 -13.81 -5.88
C GLU A 18 0.57 -14.57 -5.57
N GLY A 19 0.29 -15.68 -6.27
CA GLY A 19 -0.88 -16.53 -6.01
C GLY A 19 -2.14 -16.10 -6.75
N SER A 20 -3.29 -16.01 -6.06
CA SER A 20 -4.61 -15.82 -6.69
C SER A 20 -4.78 -14.52 -7.49
N LEU A 21 -3.89 -13.54 -7.31
CA LEU A 21 -3.90 -12.27 -8.04
C LEU A 21 -2.86 -12.22 -9.20
N GLU A 22 -2.09 -13.29 -9.38
CA GLU A 22 -1.05 -13.40 -10.42
C GLU A 22 -1.67 -13.60 -11.82
N VAL A 23 -2.77 -14.34 -11.91
CA VAL A 23 -3.49 -14.59 -13.16
C VAL A 23 -4.94 -14.19 -12.97
N LEU A 24 -5.32 -13.04 -13.53
CA LEU A 24 -6.69 -12.53 -13.54
C LEU A 24 -7.14 -12.32 -14.98
N SER A 25 -8.40 -12.58 -15.26
CA SER A 25 -9.02 -12.21 -16.53
C SER A 25 -9.15 -10.69 -16.66
N GLN A 26 -9.20 -10.20 -17.89
CA GLN A 26 -9.34 -8.75 -18.16
C GLN A 26 -10.59 -8.14 -17.49
N HIS A 27 -11.66 -8.92 -17.34
CA HIS A 27 -12.87 -8.51 -16.63
C HIS A 27 -12.65 -8.35 -15.12
N GLU A 28 -11.95 -9.29 -14.48
CA GLU A 28 -11.61 -9.21 -13.05
C GLU A 28 -10.70 -8.01 -12.78
N VAL A 29 -9.72 -7.78 -13.67
CA VAL A 29 -8.80 -6.65 -13.59
C VAL A 29 -9.51 -5.30 -13.78
N ASN A 30 -10.49 -5.22 -14.70
CA ASN A 30 -11.32 -4.03 -14.88
C ASN A 30 -12.26 -3.79 -13.70
N ARG A 31 -12.87 -4.84 -13.16
CA ARG A 31 -13.74 -4.74 -11.99
C ARG A 31 -12.95 -4.28 -10.77
N LEU A 32 -11.79 -4.88 -10.51
CA LEU A 32 -10.93 -4.54 -9.39
C LEU A 32 -10.46 -3.08 -9.46
N LYS A 33 -9.98 -2.63 -10.63
CA LYS A 33 -9.60 -1.22 -10.85
C LYS A 33 -10.78 -0.25 -10.68
N SER A 34 -11.96 -0.61 -11.19
CA SER A 34 -13.16 0.23 -11.09
C SER A 34 -13.65 0.32 -9.65
N THR A 35 -13.62 -0.79 -8.92
CA THR A 35 -13.96 -0.86 -7.51
C THR A 35 -12.99 -0.06 -6.67
N SER A 36 -11.67 -0.15 -6.91
CA SER A 36 -10.70 0.72 -6.27
C SER A 36 -11.06 2.19 -6.50
N LYS A 37 -11.27 2.64 -7.74
CA LYS A 37 -11.58 4.06 -8.02
C LYS A 37 -12.93 4.54 -7.45
N SER A 38 -13.91 3.67 -7.25
CA SER A 38 -15.28 4.04 -6.85
C SER A 38 -15.52 4.05 -5.33
N GLY A 39 -14.51 4.46 -4.54
CA GLY A 39 -14.62 4.62 -3.08
C GLY A 39 -13.97 3.51 -2.26
N LEU A 40 -13.60 2.38 -2.86
CA LEU A 40 -12.86 1.32 -2.16
C LEU A 40 -11.36 1.61 -2.09
N HIS A 41 -10.85 2.59 -2.84
CA HIS A 41 -9.44 3.00 -2.81
C HIS A 41 -9.04 3.54 -1.45
N ASP A 42 -9.86 4.37 -0.80
CA ASP A 42 -9.56 4.88 0.54
C ASP A 42 -9.53 3.74 1.56
N LEU A 43 -10.46 2.79 1.46
CA LEU A 43 -10.45 1.59 2.30
C LEU A 43 -9.19 0.73 2.04
N LEU A 44 -8.87 0.46 0.78
CA LEU A 44 -7.67 -0.28 0.36
C LEU A 44 -6.40 0.40 0.88
N ARG A 45 -6.31 1.73 0.75
CA ARG A 45 -5.21 2.55 1.26
C ARG A 45 -5.08 2.41 2.77
N ARG A 46 -6.17 2.55 3.52
CA ARG A 46 -6.14 2.41 4.99
C ARG A 46 -5.74 1.00 5.43
N CYS A 47 -6.31 -0.04 4.80
CA CYS A 47 -5.98 -1.43 5.10
C CYS A 47 -4.51 -1.75 4.75
N ALA A 48 -4.04 -1.33 3.58
CA ALA A 48 -2.66 -1.52 3.18
C ALA A 48 -1.69 -0.80 4.12
N LEU A 49 -1.98 0.43 4.51
CA LEU A 49 -1.17 1.18 5.46
C LEU A 49 -1.10 0.49 6.83
N ALA A 50 -2.24 -0.03 7.31
CA ALA A 50 -2.29 -0.78 8.57
C ALA A 50 -1.44 -2.06 8.53
N VAL A 51 -1.48 -2.80 7.41
CA VAL A 51 -0.65 -4.01 7.22
C VAL A 51 0.84 -3.66 7.12
N LEU A 52 1.19 -2.61 6.36
CA LEU A 52 2.57 -2.18 6.18
C LEU A 52 3.18 -1.58 7.46
N ASN A 53 2.35 -1.10 8.39
CA ASN A 53 2.77 -0.61 9.70
C ASN A 53 2.61 -1.68 10.80
N CYS A 54 2.19 -2.90 10.47
CA CYS A 54 1.99 -3.98 11.43
C CYS A 54 3.35 -4.44 11.97
N GLY A 55 3.72 -3.95 13.16
CA GLY A 55 5.05 -4.12 13.75
C GLY A 55 5.64 -2.84 14.33
N SER A 56 5.09 -1.67 13.99
CA SER A 56 5.41 -0.42 14.66
C SER A 56 4.79 -0.39 16.06
N ALA A 57 5.56 0.06 17.06
CA ALA A 57 5.11 0.21 18.45
C ALA A 57 4.09 1.36 18.65
N THR A 58 3.55 1.92 17.57
CA THR A 58 2.60 3.04 17.59
C THR A 58 1.18 2.50 17.54
N ASP A 59 0.47 2.51 18.68
CA ASP A 59 -0.96 2.16 18.76
C ASP A 59 -1.91 3.27 18.23
N ASP A 60 -1.36 4.44 17.88
CA ASP A 60 -2.16 5.57 17.42
C ASP A 60 -2.36 5.55 15.89
N SER A 61 -3.48 4.96 15.48
CA SER A 61 -3.90 4.88 14.08
C SER A 61 -4.06 6.25 13.39
N LEU A 62 -4.45 7.30 14.13
CA LEU A 62 -4.61 8.64 13.57
C LEU A 62 -3.24 9.25 13.29
N ALA A 63 -2.31 9.12 14.22
CA ALA A 63 -0.93 9.59 14.05
C ALA A 63 -0.25 8.89 12.85
N ILE A 64 -0.53 7.61 12.61
CA ILE A 64 -0.02 6.87 11.44
C ILE A 64 -0.63 7.42 10.15
N LEU A 65 -1.94 7.65 10.11
CA LEU A 65 -2.62 8.21 8.94
C LEU A 65 -2.11 9.62 8.59
N GLU A 66 -1.86 10.46 9.60
CA GLU A 66 -1.28 11.79 9.41
C GLU A 66 0.18 11.72 8.98
N ALA A 67 0.98 10.83 9.59
CA ALA A 67 2.39 10.66 9.25
C ALA A 67 2.59 10.16 7.81
N TYR A 68 1.66 9.35 7.32
CA TYR A 68 1.66 8.80 5.96
C TYR A 68 0.49 9.34 5.14
N LYS A 69 0.18 10.64 5.27
CA LYS A 69 -0.88 11.28 4.46
C LYS A 69 -0.65 11.15 2.95
N ASP A 70 0.61 11.18 2.54
CA ASP A 70 1.04 11.10 1.14
C ASP A 70 1.21 9.64 0.65
N PHE A 71 0.90 8.65 1.48
CA PHE A 71 0.87 7.24 1.08
C PHE A 71 -0.29 6.98 0.11
N ASP A 72 -0.01 6.24 -0.94
CA ASP A 72 -1.01 5.86 -1.94
C ASP A 72 -0.76 4.45 -2.50
N ILE A 73 -1.84 3.78 -2.91
CA ILE A 73 -1.79 2.42 -3.49
C ILE A 73 -2.66 2.34 -4.74
N GLU A 74 -2.01 2.09 -5.88
CA GLU A 74 -2.67 2.02 -7.18
C GLU A 74 -2.58 0.61 -7.76
N VAL A 75 -3.70 0.13 -8.31
CA VAL A 75 -3.74 -1.11 -9.08
C VAL A 75 -3.43 -0.81 -10.55
N LEU A 76 -2.29 -1.28 -11.01
CA LEU A 76 -1.87 -1.22 -12.41
C LEU A 76 -2.27 -2.50 -13.13
N GLN A 77 -2.92 -2.38 -14.29
CA GLN A 77 -3.27 -3.52 -15.12
C GLN A 77 -2.05 -3.95 -15.94
N GLN A 78 -1.87 -5.26 -16.14
CA GLN A 78 -0.92 -5.82 -17.08
C GLN A 78 -1.59 -6.85 -17.99
N ASP A 79 -0.94 -7.24 -19.08
CA ASP A 79 -1.38 -8.31 -19.99
C ASP A 79 -1.71 -9.61 -19.26
N ARG A 80 -1.05 -9.90 -18.13
CA ARG A 80 -1.29 -11.09 -17.32
C ARG A 80 -1.36 -10.71 -15.83
N GLY A 81 -2.56 -10.34 -15.38
CA GLY A 81 -2.84 -9.99 -13.98
C GLY A 81 -2.72 -8.51 -13.65
N ILE A 82 -2.23 -8.21 -12.44
CA ILE A 82 -2.10 -6.84 -11.91
C ILE A 82 -0.72 -6.61 -11.29
N ARG A 83 -0.32 -5.34 -11.19
CA ARG A 83 0.74 -4.90 -10.28
C ARG A 83 0.16 -3.89 -9.31
N LEU A 84 0.73 -3.84 -8.11
CA LEU A 84 0.40 -2.82 -7.13
C LEU A 84 1.54 -1.81 -7.09
N LYS A 85 1.22 -0.55 -7.37
CA LYS A 85 2.15 0.56 -7.20
C LYS A 85 1.89 1.16 -5.82
N LEU A 86 2.94 1.24 -5.02
CA LEU A 86 2.95 1.86 -3.71
C LEU A 86 3.74 3.16 -3.81
N THR A 87 3.13 4.24 -3.37
CA THR A 87 3.75 5.56 -3.31
C THR A 87 3.92 5.95 -1.85
N ASN A 88 5.11 6.37 -1.44
CA ASN A 88 5.44 6.77 -0.06
C ASN A 88 5.04 5.74 1.01
N ALA A 89 5.25 4.44 0.74
CA ALA A 89 4.98 3.39 1.71
C ALA A 89 5.96 3.46 2.89
N PRO A 90 5.57 3.02 4.10
CA PRO A 90 6.46 2.93 5.26
C PRO A 90 7.73 2.13 4.93
N ALA A 91 8.92 2.71 5.13
CA ALA A 91 10.18 2.00 4.84
C ALA A 91 10.37 0.76 5.71
N GLU A 92 9.76 0.72 6.90
CA GLU A 92 9.74 -0.44 7.81
C GLU A 92 9.16 -1.72 7.17
N ALA A 93 8.30 -1.58 6.16
CA ALA A 93 7.76 -2.71 5.41
C ALA A 93 8.75 -3.30 4.38
N PHE A 94 9.94 -2.73 4.27
CA PHE A 94 10.98 -3.15 3.33
C PHE A 94 12.27 -3.49 4.08
N VAL A 95 12.92 -4.58 3.68
CA VAL A 95 14.27 -4.98 4.11
C VAL A 95 15.15 -5.00 2.88
N ASP A 96 16.27 -4.25 2.91
CA ASP A 96 17.16 -4.07 1.75
C ASP A 96 16.45 -3.63 0.46
N GLY A 97 15.43 -2.78 0.59
CA GLY A 97 14.62 -2.29 -0.54
C GLY A 97 13.67 -3.33 -1.14
N ARG A 98 13.56 -4.52 -0.54
CA ARG A 98 12.58 -5.55 -0.90
C ARG A 98 11.47 -5.57 0.13
N MET A 99 10.22 -5.62 -0.33
CA MET A 99 9.08 -5.75 0.57
C MET A 99 9.18 -7.06 1.36
N ILE A 100 8.92 -6.97 2.67
CA ILE A 100 8.85 -8.14 3.55
C ILE A 100 7.71 -9.05 3.07
N ARG A 101 7.99 -10.35 2.97
CA ARG A 101 7.00 -11.37 2.62
C ARG A 101 6.44 -11.96 3.92
N GLY A 102 5.14 -11.85 4.10
CA GLY A 102 4.38 -12.46 5.20
C GLY A 102 3.52 -13.63 4.73
#